data_AF-A0A937PNL3-F1
#
_entry.id   AF-A0A937PNL3-F1
#
_cell.length_a   1.000
_cell.length_b   1.000
_cell.length_c   1.000
_cell.angle_alpha   90.00
_cell.angle_beta   90.00
_cell.angle_gamma   90.00
#
_symmetry.space_group_name_H-M   'P 1'
#
loop_
_entity.id
_entity.type
_entity.pdbx_description
1 polymer ?
#
loop_
_entity_poly.entity_id
_entity_poly.type
_entity_poly.pdbx_seq_one_letter_code
_entity_poly.pdbx_strand_id
1 'polypeptide(L)'
;AGKKVALADCAGKIVVLEWINPECPFWMRHYKAGTMVKLAGKYKPKGVVWLAVNSTKHWDQAKNKAFHAKNKLPYPFLVDQSGKVGKLFGARTTPHMFILDKKHNLAYAGAIDDDPAGRKGAAATNHVAKAVDELLAGKTVSKPRTKAYGCSVKYAR
;
A
#
# COMPACT_ATOMS: atom_id res chain seq x y z
N ALA A 1 -11.37 -14.95 -7.63
CA ALA A 1 -10.26 -15.08 -6.66
C ALA A 1 -9.18 -15.96 -7.27
N GLY A 2 -7.90 -15.75 -6.95
CA GLY A 2 -6.79 -16.53 -7.51
C GLY A 2 -6.25 -16.05 -8.87
N LYS A 3 -6.68 -14.87 -9.34
CA LYS A 3 -6.11 -14.26 -10.54
C LYS A 3 -4.71 -13.73 -10.20
N LYS A 4 -3.70 -14.14 -10.97
CA LYS A 4 -2.37 -13.53 -10.92
C LYS A 4 -2.49 -12.08 -11.39
N VAL A 5 -1.86 -11.16 -10.66
CA VAL A 5 -1.75 -9.75 -11.05
C VAL A 5 -0.29 -9.50 -11.38
N ALA A 6 -0.03 -9.12 -12.62
CA ALA A 6 1.30 -8.69 -13.05
C ALA A 6 1.36 -7.17 -13.08
N LEU A 7 2.53 -6.59 -12.79
CA LEU A 7 2.74 -5.15 -13.00
C LEU A 7 2.49 -4.75 -14.45
N ALA A 8 2.78 -5.64 -15.41
CA ALA A 8 2.49 -5.45 -16.82
C ALA A 8 0.99 -5.16 -17.10
N ASP A 9 0.07 -5.71 -16.30
CA ASP A 9 -1.38 -5.43 -16.41
C ASP A 9 -1.73 -3.98 -16.06
N CYS A 10 -0.79 -3.26 -15.44
CA CYS A 10 -0.90 -1.87 -15.01
C CYS A 10 -0.05 -0.91 -15.86
N ALA A 11 0.41 -1.34 -17.05
CA ALA A 11 1.24 -0.50 -17.92
C ALA A 11 0.63 0.89 -18.16
N GLY A 12 1.47 1.92 -18.12
CA GLY A 12 1.07 3.32 -18.32
C GLY A 12 0.28 3.96 -17.16
N LYS A 13 0.06 3.24 -16.06
CA LYS A 13 -0.66 3.74 -14.88
C LYS A 13 0.28 3.95 -13.71
N ILE A 14 -0.07 4.93 -12.86
CA ILE A 14 0.53 5.06 -11.54
C ILE A 14 0.00 3.91 -10.68
N VAL A 15 0.90 3.22 -9.98
CA VAL A 15 0.54 2.07 -9.11
C VAL A 15 0.95 2.38 -7.68
N VAL A 16 -0.01 2.36 -6.77
CA VAL A 16 0.24 2.41 -5.33
C VAL A 16 0.23 0.99 -4.78
N LEU A 17 1.33 0.58 -4.17
CA LEU A 17 1.47 -0.67 -3.44
C LEU A 17 1.43 -0.39 -1.94
N GLU A 18 0.52 -1.06 -1.25
CA GLU A 18 0.33 -0.97 0.18
C GLU A 18 0.76 -2.29 0.83
N TRP A 19 1.85 -2.30 1.59
CA TRP A 19 2.22 -3.48 2.37
C TRP A 19 1.40 -3.56 3.64
N ILE A 20 0.70 -4.68 3.83
CA ILE A 20 -0.30 -4.82 4.90
C ILE A 20 -0.05 -6.05 5.76
N ASN A 21 -0.59 -5.98 6.97
CA ASN A 21 -0.78 -7.12 7.84
C ASN A 21 -2.04 -6.87 8.67
N PRO A 22 -3.10 -7.68 8.53
CA PRO A 22 -4.33 -7.53 9.32
C PRO A 22 -4.16 -7.67 10.84
N GLU A 23 -3.04 -8.22 11.31
CA GLU A 23 -2.69 -8.32 12.73
C GLU A 23 -1.94 -7.08 13.25
N CYS A 24 -1.55 -6.15 12.37
CA CYS A 24 -0.78 -4.98 12.76
C CYS A 24 -1.70 -3.85 13.26
N PRO A 25 -1.53 -3.33 14.49
CA PRO A 25 -2.35 -2.23 15.02
C PRO A 25 -2.21 -0.93 14.21
N PHE A 26 -1.01 -0.62 13.69
CA PHE A 26 -0.79 0.57 12.87
C PHE A 26 -1.58 0.52 11.56
N TRP A 27 -1.52 -0.62 10.87
CA TRP A 27 -2.32 -0.83 9.66
C TRP A 27 -3.82 -0.83 9.98
N MET A 28 -4.23 -1.55 11.02
CA MET A 28 -5.63 -1.63 11.47
C MET A 28 -6.21 -0.26 11.85
N ARG A 29 -5.40 0.66 12.39
CA ARG A 29 -5.83 2.05 12.65
C ARG A 29 -6.28 2.74 11.37
N HIS A 30 -5.45 2.71 10.33
CA HIS A 30 -5.79 3.31 9.04
C HIS A 30 -6.93 2.60 8.32
N TYR A 31 -6.98 1.27 8.43
CA TYR A 31 -8.09 0.47 7.93
C TYR A 31 -9.42 0.92 8.58
N LYS A 32 -9.48 1.00 9.92
CA LYS A 32 -10.67 1.45 10.67
C LYS A 32 -11.06 2.89 10.34
N ALA A 33 -10.08 3.79 10.14
CA ALA A 33 -10.32 5.17 9.75
C ALA A 33 -10.71 5.34 8.26
N GLY A 34 -10.60 4.27 7.47
CA GLY A 34 -10.83 4.28 6.03
C GLY A 34 -9.79 5.09 5.25
N THR A 35 -8.57 5.30 5.77
CA THR A 35 -7.55 6.15 5.15
C THR A 35 -7.23 5.69 3.73
N MET A 36 -6.83 4.42 3.54
CA MET A 36 -6.48 3.89 2.22
C MET A 36 -7.70 3.72 1.32
N VAL A 37 -8.87 3.40 1.88
CA VAL A 37 -10.13 3.29 1.12
C VAL A 37 -10.49 4.64 0.49
N LYS A 38 -10.43 5.73 1.27
CA LYS A 38 -10.68 7.10 0.78
C LYS A 38 -9.68 7.49 -0.30
N LEU A 39 -8.38 7.18 -0.12
CA LEU A 39 -7.35 7.47 -1.11
C LEU A 39 -7.55 6.67 -2.40
N ALA A 40 -7.73 5.36 -2.30
CA ALA A 40 -7.99 4.51 -3.45
C ALA A 40 -9.24 4.97 -4.21
N GLY A 41 -10.32 5.33 -3.51
CA GLY A 41 -11.52 5.91 -4.11
C GLY A 41 -11.26 7.26 -4.81
N LYS A 42 -10.51 8.17 -4.18
CA LYS A 42 -10.13 9.47 -4.74
C LYS A 42 -9.33 9.33 -6.04
N TYR A 43 -8.41 8.37 -6.12
CA TYR A 43 -7.46 8.26 -7.22
C TYR A 43 -7.85 7.25 -8.31
N LYS A 44 -8.77 6.32 -8.02
CA LYS A 44 -9.33 5.39 -9.01
C LYS A 44 -9.88 6.09 -10.27
N PRO A 45 -10.73 7.14 -10.19
CA PRO A 45 -11.23 7.81 -11.41
C PRO A 45 -10.12 8.57 -12.17
N LYS A 46 -8.96 8.79 -11.55
CA LYS A 46 -7.77 9.40 -12.18
C LYS A 46 -6.83 8.36 -12.80
N GLY A 47 -7.25 7.09 -12.88
CA GLY A 47 -6.48 6.01 -13.50
C GLY A 47 -5.37 5.42 -12.62
N VAL A 48 -5.34 5.74 -11.33
CA VAL A 48 -4.37 5.17 -10.39
C VAL A 48 -4.83 3.79 -9.93
N VAL A 49 -3.91 2.84 -9.95
CA VAL A 49 -4.14 1.47 -9.46
C VAL A 49 -3.67 1.37 -8.02
N TRP A 50 -4.50 0.82 -7.14
CA TRP A 50 -4.14 0.54 -5.74
C TRP A 50 -4.11 -0.96 -5.53
N LEU A 51 -3.02 -1.50 -4.99
CA LEU A 51 -2.86 -2.92 -4.69
C LEU A 51 -2.36 -3.09 -3.25
N ALA A 52 -3.08 -3.85 -2.44
CA ALA A 52 -2.59 -4.28 -1.14
C ALA A 52 -1.82 -5.59 -1.29
N VAL A 53 -0.70 -5.74 -0.58
CA VAL A 53 0.13 -6.95 -0.59
C VAL A 53 0.42 -7.41 0.83
N ASN A 54 0.13 -8.67 1.12
CA ASN A 54 0.45 -9.28 2.40
C ASN A 54 1.54 -10.34 2.23
N SER A 55 2.70 -10.12 2.87
CA SER A 55 3.82 -11.09 2.93
C SER A 55 3.97 -11.78 4.28
N THR A 56 2.93 -11.75 5.10
CA THR A 56 2.93 -12.42 6.40
C THR A 56 2.89 -13.93 6.18
N LYS A 57 3.95 -14.66 6.56
CA LYS A 57 4.15 -16.08 6.22
C LYS A 57 3.00 -17.01 6.63
N HIS A 58 2.33 -16.70 7.74
CA HIS A 58 1.25 -17.51 8.32
C HIS A 58 -0.15 -17.09 7.84
N TRP A 59 -0.21 -16.10 6.94
CA TRP A 59 -1.42 -15.67 6.24
C TRP A 59 -1.46 -16.30 4.85
N ASP A 60 -2.09 -17.48 4.77
CA ASP A 60 -2.34 -18.17 3.51
C ASP A 60 -3.43 -17.49 2.66
N GLN A 61 -3.63 -18.01 1.45
CA GLN A 61 -4.61 -17.48 0.52
C GLN A 61 -6.05 -17.52 1.08
N ALA A 62 -6.41 -18.55 1.85
CA ALA A 62 -7.75 -18.69 2.41
C ALA A 62 -8.03 -17.62 3.48
N LYS A 63 -7.08 -17.40 4.41
CA LYS A 63 -7.17 -16.37 5.45
C LYS A 63 -7.27 -14.97 4.84
N ASN A 64 -6.41 -14.66 3.86
CA ASN A 64 -6.46 -13.38 3.16
C ASN A 64 -7.79 -13.18 2.41
N LYS A 65 -8.30 -14.23 1.73
CA LYS A 65 -9.58 -14.17 1.02
C LYS A 65 -10.74 -13.94 1.98
N ALA A 66 -10.78 -14.67 3.10
CA ALA A 66 -11.83 -14.51 4.12
C ALA A 66 -11.81 -13.10 4.71
N PHE A 67 -10.62 -12.57 5.03
CA PHE A 67 -10.47 -11.21 5.51
C PHE A 67 -10.92 -10.18 4.47
N HIS A 68 -10.46 -10.29 3.21
CA HIS A 68 -10.85 -9.37 2.14
C HIS A 68 -12.37 -9.35 1.91
N ALA A 69 -13.00 -10.52 1.86
CA ALA A 69 -14.44 -10.65 1.67
C ALA A 69 -15.25 -10.05 2.84
N LYS A 70 -14.83 -10.33 4.09
CA LYS A 70 -15.48 -9.80 5.29
C LYS A 70 -15.41 -8.27 5.36
N ASN A 71 -14.28 -7.71 4.91
CA ASN A 71 -13.96 -6.29 5.10
C ASN A 71 -14.24 -5.42 3.86
N LYS A 72 -14.68 -6.02 2.74
CA LYS A 72 -15.13 -5.33 1.51
C LYS A 72 -14.15 -4.27 1.00
N LEU A 73 -12.84 -4.56 1.05
CA LEU A 73 -11.81 -3.63 0.56
C LEU A 73 -12.00 -3.39 -0.94
N PRO A 74 -11.99 -2.12 -1.42
CA PRO A 74 -12.36 -1.77 -2.79
C PRO A 74 -11.25 -2.00 -3.82
N TYR A 75 -10.12 -2.55 -3.39
CA TYR A 75 -8.93 -2.81 -4.19
C TYR A 75 -8.44 -4.26 -4.04
N PRO A 76 -7.66 -4.77 -5.02
CA PRO A 76 -7.09 -6.10 -4.96
C PRO A 76 -6.19 -6.29 -3.72
N PHE A 77 -6.33 -7.47 -3.11
CA PHE A 77 -5.52 -7.94 -2.00
C PHE A 77 -4.69 -9.13 -2.49
N LEU A 78 -3.39 -8.89 -2.66
CA LEU A 78 -2.43 -9.84 -3.19
C LEU A 78 -1.75 -10.60 -2.04
N VAL A 79 -1.49 -11.88 -2.28
CA VAL A 79 -0.89 -12.79 -1.30
C VAL A 79 0.54 -13.10 -1.77
N ASP A 80 1.52 -12.65 -1.00
CA ASP A 80 2.95 -12.96 -1.19
C ASP A 80 3.45 -13.77 0.00
N GLN A 81 2.86 -14.94 0.22
CA GLN A 81 3.21 -15.80 1.37
C GLN A 81 4.70 -16.19 1.39
N SER A 82 5.33 -16.27 0.22
CA SER A 82 6.78 -16.53 0.07
C SER A 82 7.66 -15.38 0.56
N GLY A 83 7.14 -14.15 0.59
CA GLY A 83 7.89 -12.95 0.89
C GLY A 83 8.81 -12.46 -0.22
N LYS A 84 8.84 -13.11 -1.38
CA LYS A 84 9.75 -12.77 -2.49
C LYS A 84 9.49 -11.34 -3.00
N VAL A 85 8.23 -10.98 -3.20
CA VAL A 85 7.86 -9.65 -3.71
C VAL A 85 8.17 -8.59 -2.65
N GLY A 86 7.85 -8.86 -1.38
CA GLY A 86 8.15 -7.93 -0.30
C GLY A 86 9.64 -7.68 -0.12
N LYS A 87 10.47 -8.72 -0.21
CA LYS A 87 11.93 -8.60 -0.17
C LYS A 87 12.46 -7.78 -1.36
N LEU A 88 11.92 -8.00 -2.56
CA LEU A 88 12.30 -7.25 -3.77
C LEU A 88 12.03 -5.75 -3.64
N PHE A 89 10.88 -5.37 -3.09
CA PHE A 89 10.54 -3.96 -2.84
C PHE A 89 11.22 -3.38 -1.58
N GLY A 90 11.88 -4.22 -0.77
CA GLY A 90 12.43 -3.80 0.51
C GLY A 90 11.35 -3.40 1.52
N ALA A 91 10.21 -4.07 1.51
CA ALA A 91 9.17 -3.87 2.51
C ALA A 91 9.68 -4.26 3.90
N ARG A 92 9.52 -3.36 4.88
CA ARG A 92 10.07 -3.53 6.24
C ARG A 92 9.01 -3.44 7.31
N THR A 93 8.02 -2.56 7.13
CA THR A 93 6.92 -2.36 8.07
C THR A 93 5.55 -2.60 7.42
N THR A 94 4.52 -2.64 8.24
CA THR A 94 3.11 -2.59 7.82
C THR A 94 2.40 -1.49 8.63
N PRO A 95 1.87 -0.41 8.00
CA PRO A 95 1.92 -0.13 6.57
C PRO A 95 3.34 0.22 6.08
N HIS A 96 3.63 -0.10 4.82
CA HIS A 96 4.74 0.49 4.07
C HIS A 96 4.25 0.73 2.63
N MET A 97 4.38 1.97 2.18
CA MET A 97 3.79 2.45 0.94
C MET A 97 4.85 2.58 -0.13
N PHE A 98 4.53 2.11 -1.34
CA PHE A 98 5.35 2.32 -2.53
C PHE A 98 4.49 2.89 -3.64
N ILE A 99 5.04 3.80 -4.44
CA ILE A 99 4.36 4.34 -5.62
C ILE A 99 5.26 4.16 -6.81
N LEU A 100 4.72 3.53 -7.85
CA LEU A 100 5.34 3.41 -9.15
C LEU A 100 4.75 4.47 -10.08
N ASP A 101 5.60 5.16 -10.84
CA ASP A 101 5.16 6.08 -11.89
C ASP A 101 4.56 5.33 -13.10
N LYS A 102 4.14 6.06 -14.14
CA LYS A 102 3.55 5.46 -15.35
C LYS A 102 4.55 4.59 -16.15
N LYS A 103 5.86 4.75 -15.92
CA LYS A 103 6.94 3.95 -16.50
C LYS A 103 7.34 2.79 -15.56
N HIS A 104 6.63 2.63 -14.45
CA HIS A 104 6.88 1.67 -13.37
C HIS A 104 8.23 1.85 -12.65
N ASN A 105 8.79 3.06 -12.68
CA ASN A 105 9.91 3.41 -11.80
C ASN A 105 9.40 3.67 -10.38
N LEU A 106 10.21 3.33 -9.37
CA LEU A 106 9.90 3.64 -7.98
C LEU A 106 9.98 5.16 -7.73
N ALA A 107 8.82 5.81 -7.61
CA ALA A 107 8.70 7.25 -7.38
C ALA A 107 8.57 7.61 -5.89
N TYR A 108 8.05 6.70 -5.07
CA TYR A 108 7.92 6.90 -3.63
C TYR A 108 8.11 5.60 -2.85
N ALA A 109 8.77 5.65 -1.70
CA ALA A 109 8.81 4.58 -0.71
C ALA A 109 8.82 5.15 0.72
N GLY A 110 7.84 4.80 1.55
CA GLY A 110 7.81 5.25 2.94
C GLY A 110 6.45 5.13 3.65
N ALA A 111 6.23 6.02 4.62
CA ALA A 111 5.00 6.07 5.41
C ALA A 111 3.78 6.52 4.58
N ILE A 112 2.59 6.26 5.10
CA ILE A 112 1.34 6.80 4.56
C ILE A 112 1.20 8.31 4.84
N ASP A 113 1.61 8.73 6.03
CA ASP A 113 1.54 10.10 6.54
C ASP A 113 2.63 10.35 7.60
N ASP A 114 2.62 11.55 8.18
CA ASP A 114 3.52 11.98 9.25
C ASP A 114 2.91 11.80 10.67
N ASP A 115 1.96 10.89 10.84
CA ASP A 115 1.26 10.61 12.10
C ASP A 115 1.45 9.16 12.59
N PRO A 116 2.68 8.75 12.93
CA PRO A 116 2.93 7.38 13.41
C PRO A 116 2.14 7.06 14.68
N ALA A 117 1.91 8.05 15.57
CA ALA A 117 1.20 7.87 16.82
C ALA A 117 -0.34 7.96 16.68
N GLY A 118 -0.86 8.52 15.59
CA GLY A 118 -2.30 8.66 15.36
C GLY A 118 -2.91 9.81 16.16
N ARG A 119 -2.09 10.80 16.52
CA ARG A 119 -2.48 11.94 17.37
C ARG A 119 -2.84 13.19 16.55
N LYS A 120 -2.38 13.28 15.30
CA LYS A 120 -2.64 14.44 14.43
C LYS A 120 -3.98 14.33 13.72
N GLY A 121 -4.47 13.11 13.47
CA GLY A 121 -5.76 12.91 12.81
C GLY A 121 -5.82 13.63 11.45
N ALA A 122 -6.79 14.52 11.26
CA ALA A 122 -6.95 15.27 10.00
C ALA A 122 -5.83 16.27 9.71
N ALA A 123 -5.05 16.69 10.72
CA ALA A 123 -3.90 17.57 10.53
C ALA A 123 -2.66 16.85 9.99
N ALA A 124 -2.69 15.52 9.87
CA ALA A 124 -1.59 14.74 9.34
C ALA A 124 -1.36 15.05 7.85
N THR A 125 -0.11 15.24 7.47
CA THR A 125 0.29 15.35 6.06
C THR A 125 0.32 13.97 5.43
N ASN A 126 -0.61 13.69 4.53
CA ASN A 126 -0.62 12.42 3.80
C ASN A 126 0.43 12.44 2.66
N HIS A 127 1.50 11.68 2.84
CA HIS A 127 2.61 11.62 1.89
C HIS A 127 2.22 10.93 0.58
N VAL A 128 1.39 9.89 0.65
CA VAL A 128 0.93 9.17 -0.55
C VAL A 128 0.03 10.07 -1.39
N ALA A 129 -0.90 10.79 -0.77
CA ALA A 129 -1.78 11.71 -1.48
C ALA A 129 -0.97 12.77 -2.23
N LYS A 130 0.02 13.38 -1.55
CA LYS A 130 0.89 14.39 -2.14
C LYS A 130 1.69 13.82 -3.32
N ALA A 131 2.34 12.67 -3.14
CA ALA A 131 3.14 12.04 -4.19
C ALA A 131 2.31 11.65 -5.41
N VAL A 132 1.10 11.09 -5.21
CA VAL A 132 0.20 10.76 -6.33
C VAL A 132 -0.28 12.02 -7.04
N ASP A 133 -0.68 13.08 -6.31
CA ASP A 133 -1.11 14.34 -6.92
C ASP A 133 0.04 15.01 -7.71
N GLU A 134 1.29 14.95 -7.23
CA GLU A 134 2.47 15.43 -7.95
C GLU A 134 2.70 14.65 -9.26
N LEU A 135 2.66 13.31 -9.22
CA LEU A 135 2.81 12.46 -10.41
C LEU A 135 1.69 12.68 -11.43
N LEU A 136 0.44 12.85 -10.97
CA LEU A 136 -0.69 13.16 -11.85
C LEU A 136 -0.55 14.52 -12.52
N ALA A 137 0.08 15.49 -11.85
CA ALA A 137 0.41 16.80 -12.41
C ALA A 137 1.68 16.78 -13.30
N GLY A 138 2.26 15.61 -13.57
CA GLY A 138 3.49 15.48 -14.37
C GLY A 138 4.75 15.99 -13.65
N LYS A 139 4.70 16.15 -12.32
CA LYS A 139 5.82 16.63 -11.50
C LYS A 139 6.60 15.46 -10.92
N THR A 140 7.86 15.74 -10.56
CA THR A 140 8.66 14.82 -9.75
C THR A 140 8.17 14.85 -8.31
N VAL A 141 8.15 13.68 -7.65
CA VAL A 141 7.74 13.57 -6.25
C VAL A 141 8.72 14.35 -5.36
N SER A 142 8.22 15.32 -4.59
CA SER A 142 9.06 16.23 -3.80
C SER A 142 9.72 15.56 -2.60
N LYS A 143 9.09 14.51 -2.05
CA LYS A 143 9.63 13.69 -0.96
C LYS A 143 9.57 12.22 -1.35
N PRO A 144 10.51 11.72 -2.17
CA PRO A 144 10.44 10.36 -2.71
C PRO A 144 10.68 9.27 -1.63
N ARG A 145 11.22 9.64 -0.46
CA ARG A 145 11.43 8.73 0.66
C ARG A 145 10.99 9.36 1.97
N THR A 146 10.32 8.57 2.81
CA THR A 146 10.04 8.92 4.21
C THR A 146 10.27 7.71 5.10
N LYS A 147 10.42 7.94 6.41
CA LYS A 147 10.60 6.84 7.37
C LYS A 147 9.26 6.12 7.56
N ALA A 148 9.17 4.91 7.01
CA ALA A 148 8.03 4.03 7.26
C ALA A 148 7.93 3.65 8.75
N TYR A 149 6.70 3.38 9.22
CA TYR A 149 6.43 3.01 10.59
C TYR A 149 5.45 1.84 10.64
N GLY A 150 5.41 1.17 11.79
CA GLY A 150 4.49 0.06 12.05
C GLY A 150 5.21 -1.23 12.40
N CYS A 151 4.47 -2.34 12.45
CA CYS A 151 5.03 -3.64 12.77
C CYS A 151 5.94 -4.14 11.65
N SER A 152 6.99 -4.88 12.00
CA SER A 152 7.86 -5.55 11.02
C SER A 152 7.06 -6.50 10.12
N VAL A 153 7.39 -6.58 8.82
CA VAL A 153 6.84 -7.62 7.94
C VAL A 153 7.30 -9.00 8.44
N LYS A 154 6.37 -9.96 8.51
CA LYS A 154 6.63 -11.31 9.06
C LYS A 154 6.96 -12.29 7.94
N TYR A 155 8.13 -12.12 7.32
CA TYR A 155 8.59 -12.98 6.24
C TYR A 155 8.80 -14.44 6.66
N ALA A 156 8.66 -15.34 5.69
CA ALA A 156 9.19 -16.69 5.80
C ALA A 156 10.72 -16.62 5.92
N ARG A 157 11.25 -17.41 6.86
CA ARG A 157 12.71 -17.59 7.01
C ARG A 157 13.20 -18.43 5.83
#